data_AF-A0A0A7FUC0-F1
#
_entry.id   AF-A0A0A7FUC0-F1
#
_cell.length_a   1.000
_cell.length_b   1.000
_cell.length_c   1.000
_cell.angle_alpha   90.00
_cell.angle_beta   90.00
_cell.angle_gamma   90.00
#
_symmetry.space_group_name_H-M   'P 1'
#
loop_
_entity.id
_entity.type
_entity.pdbx_description
1 polymer ?
#
loop_
_entity_poly.entity_id
_entity_poly.type
_entity_poly.pdbx_seq_one_letter_code
_entity_poly.pdbx_strand_id
1 'polypeptide(L)' 'MCKLNIFDKLSFLLVIIGAINWGLIGLLNFNLVTFLSFGYGMITRAIYILIAISSINLIGLLFRCNFISIK' A
#
# COMPACT_ATOMS: atom_id res chain seq x y z
N MET A 1 -17.45 -15.10 6.61
CA MET A 1 -17.15 -13.78 6.03
C MET A 1 -16.09 -13.11 6.87
N CYS A 2 -15.04 -12.61 6.25
CA CYS A 2 -13.93 -12.00 6.97
C CYS A 2 -14.32 -10.60 7.44
N LYS A 3 -14.14 -10.30 8.73
CA LYS A 3 -14.48 -8.99 9.28
C LYS A 3 -13.32 -8.04 9.06
N LEU A 4 -13.51 -7.03 8.22
CA LEU A 4 -12.51 -5.99 7.98
C LEU A 4 -12.49 -4.98 9.12
N ASN A 5 -11.31 -4.80 9.72
CA ASN A 5 -11.11 -3.76 10.71
C ASN A 5 -10.73 -2.44 10.03
N ILE A 6 -10.75 -1.35 10.80
CA ILE A 6 -10.42 -0.01 10.30
C ILE A 6 -8.98 0.03 9.73
N PHE A 7 -8.05 -0.71 10.35
CA PHE A 7 -6.67 -0.83 9.91
C PHE A 7 -6.53 -1.53 8.56
N ASP A 8 -7.37 -2.54 8.27
CA ASP A 8 -7.36 -3.23 6.99
C ASP A 8 -7.85 -2.31 5.87
N LYS A 9 -8.88 -1.51 6.13
CA LYS A 9 -9.40 -0.51 5.18
C LYS A 9 -8.36 0.56 4.89
N LEU A 10 -7.70 1.07 5.92
CA LEU A 10 -6.62 2.05 5.75
C LEU A 10 -5.45 1.45 4.97
N SER A 11 -5.05 0.21 5.32
CA SER A 11 -3.99 -0.50 4.60
C SER A 11 -4.31 -0.66 3.12
N PHE A 12 -5.57 -0.96 2.79
CA PHE A 12 -6.02 -1.09 1.40
C PHE A 12 -5.89 0.22 0.63
N LEU A 13 -6.29 1.33 1.24
CA LEU A 13 -6.16 2.66 0.65
C LEU A 13 -4.68 3.02 0.39
N LEU A 14 -3.79 2.79 1.37
CA LEU A 14 -2.36 3.05 1.19
C LEU A 14 -1.74 2.20 0.08
N VAL A 15 -2.09 0.92 0.00
CA VAL A 15 -1.59 0.02 -1.05
C VAL A 15 -2.07 0.46 -2.43
N ILE A 16 -3.33 0.90 -2.57
CA ILE A 16 -3.85 1.47 -3.83
C ILE A 16 -3.05 2.69 -4.25
N ILE A 17 -2.78 3.63 -3.32
CA ILE A 17 -1.96 4.81 -3.60
C ILE A 17 -0.57 4.40 -4.11
N GLY A 18 0.04 3.39 -3.46
CA GLY A 18 1.31 2.83 -3.90
C GLY A 18 1.24 2.24 -5.31
N ALA A 19 0.24 1.42 -5.60
CA ALA A 19 0.06 0.80 -6.92
C ALA A 19 -0.15 1.85 -8.02
N ILE A 20 -0.96 2.88 -7.75
CA ILE A 20 -1.15 4.02 -8.67
C ILE A 20 0.18 4.74 -8.90
N ASN A 21 0.95 5.03 -7.84
CA ASN A 21 2.26 5.68 -7.98
C ASN A 21 3.22 4.87 -8.88
N TRP A 22 3.30 3.56 -8.69
CA TRP A 22 4.11 2.69 -9.57
C TRP A 22 3.62 2.70 -11.02
N GLY A 23 2.30 2.71 -11.24
CA GLY A 23 1.71 2.85 -12.57
C GLY A 23 2.07 4.18 -13.25
N LEU A 24 2.03 5.29 -12.52
CA LEU A 24 2.41 6.61 -13.05
C LEU A 24 3.91 6.69 -13.37
N ILE A 25 4.77 6.07 -12.55
CA ILE A 25 6.20 5.97 -12.84
C ILE A 25 6.42 5.16 -14.11
N GLY A 26 5.77 4.00 -14.27
CA GLY A 26 5.92 3.16 -15.45
C GLY A 26 5.40 3.76 -16.75
N LEU A 27 4.28 4.51 -16.69
CA LEU A 27 3.64 5.08 -17.88
C LEU A 27 4.18 6.45 -18.26
N LEU A 28 4.46 7.31 -17.27
CA LEU A 28 4.73 8.74 -17.49
C LEU A 28 6.05 9.19 -16.85
N ASN A 29 6.83 8.29 -16.24
CA ASN A 29 7.99 8.63 -15.40
C ASN A 29 7.67 9.64 -14.29
N PHE A 30 6.40 9.72 -13.87
CA PHE A 30 5.93 10.67 -12.87
C PHE A 30 5.79 10.00 -11.50
N ASN A 31 6.49 10.54 -10.49
CA ASN A 31 6.42 10.03 -9.12
C ASN A 31 5.45 10.87 -8.28
N LEU A 32 4.23 10.36 -8.10
CA LEU A 32 3.17 10.99 -7.32
C LEU A 32 3.55 11.14 -5.84
N VAL A 33 4.21 10.14 -5.25
CA VAL A 33 4.64 10.22 -3.84
C VAL A 33 5.70 11.32 -3.66
N THR A 34 6.67 11.40 -4.57
CA THR A 34 7.67 12.48 -4.53
C THR A 34 7.04 13.85 -4.73
N PHE A 35 6.07 13.96 -5.66
CA PHE A 35 5.30 15.18 -5.90
C PHE A 35 4.52 15.65 -4.66
N LEU A 36 3.79 14.76 -4.00
CA LEU A 36 3.08 15.10 -2.75
C LEU A 36 4.03 15.44 -1.60
N SER A 37 5.21 14.83 -1.56
CA SER A 37 6.21 15.12 -0.54
C SER A 37 7.01 16.41 -0.80
N PHE A 38 6.63 17.22 -1.80
CA PHE A 38 7.31 18.47 -2.19
C PHE A 38 8.84 18.32 -2.40
N GLY A 39 9.30 17.12 -2.79
CA GLY A 39 10.72 16.81 -2.96
C GLY A 39 11.50 16.46 -1.68
N TYR A 40 10.85 16.42 -0.51
CA TYR A 40 11.51 15.99 0.73
C TYR A 40 11.68 14.46 0.77
N GLY A 41 12.88 13.99 0.39
CA GLY A 41 13.19 12.56 0.28
C GLY A 41 12.94 11.73 1.56
N MET A 42 13.08 12.32 2.76
CA MET A 42 12.75 11.62 4.01
C MET A 42 11.24 11.31 4.13
N ILE A 43 10.39 12.27 3.73
CA ILE A 43 8.93 12.11 3.76
C ILE A 43 8.51 11.08 2.71
N THR A 44 9.09 11.14 1.51
CA THR A 44 8.85 10.13 0.46
C THR A 44 9.17 8.72 0.96
N ARG A 45 10.30 8.55 1.65
CA ARG A 45 10.70 7.25 2.22
C ARG A 45 9.75 6.78 3.31
N ALA A 46 9.31 7.68 4.19
CA ALA A 46 8.33 7.35 5.23
C ALA A 46 7.01 6.84 4.62
N ILE A 47 6.53 7.50 3.54
CA ILE A 47 5.32 7.06 2.83
C ILE A 47 5.51 5.66 2.23
N TYR A 48 6.66 5.37 1.60
CA TYR A 48 6.92 4.04 1.06
C TYR A 48 7.00 2.97 2.14
N ILE A 49 7.57 3.27 3.32
CA ILE A 49 7.58 2.34 4.45
C ILE A 49 6.15 2.06 4.95
N LEU A 50 5.30 3.08 5.03
CA LEU A 50 3.89 2.92 5.41
C LEU A 50 3.11 2.06 4.41
N ILE A 51 3.35 2.24 3.11
CA ILE A 51 2.78 1.39 2.05
C ILE A 51 3.25 -0.06 2.21
N ALA A 52 4.55 -0.27 2.49
CA ALA A 52 5.09 -1.61 2.71
C ALA A 52 4.45 -2.30 3.92
N ILE A 53 4.35 -1.62 5.06
CA ILE A 53 3.68 -2.16 6.26
C ILE A 53 2.20 -2.48 5.98
N SER A 54 1.52 -1.60 5.24
CA SER A 54 0.12 -1.80 4.84
C SER A 54 -0.06 -3.05 3.98
N SER A 55 0.88 -3.31 3.05
CA SER A 55 0.85 -4.52 2.23
C SER A 55 1.00 -5.81 3.06
N ILE A 56 1.85 -5.79 4.09
CA ILE A 56 2.03 -6.92 5.01
C ILE A 56 0.75 -7.20 5.79
N ASN A 57 0.07 -6.16 6.29
CA ASN A 57 -1.22 -6.35 6.95
C ASN A 57 -2.27 -6.98 6.00
N LEU A 58 -2.28 -6.57 4.74
CA LEU A 58 -3.16 -7.13 3.71
C LEU A 58 -2.86 -8.59 3.38
N ILE A 59 -1.58 -8.97 3.34
CA ILE A 59 -1.18 -10.37 3.21
C ILE A 59 -1.69 -11.18 4.41
N GLY A 60 -1.50 -10.66 5.63
CA GLY A 60 -2.04 -11.29 6.84
C GLY A 60 -3.57 -11.42 6.82
N LEU A 61 -4.27 -10.44 6.23
CA LEU A 61 -5.71 -10.49 6.04
C LEU A 61 -6.13 -11.66 5.14
N LEU A 62 -5.41 -11.95 4.06
CA LEU A 62 -5.72 -13.09 3.17
C LEU A 62 -5.73 -14.43 3.93
N PHE A 63 -4.79 -14.62 4.85
CA PHE A 63 -4.73 -15.80 5.73
C PHE A 63 -5.84 -15.82 6.77
N ARG A 64 -6.13 -14.68 7.42
CA ARG A 64 -7.26 -14.55 8.37
C ARG A 64 -8.61 -14.86 7.70
N CYS A 65 -8.75 -14.51 6.43
CA CYS A 65 -9.94 -14.77 5.65
C CYS A 65 -10.02 -16.20 5.10
N ASN A 66 -9.02 -17.05 5.38
CA ASN A 66 -8.88 -18.41 4.85
C ASN A 66 -9.03 -18.46 3.32
N PHE A 67 -8.67 -17.36 2.64
CA PHE A 67 -8.80 -17.24 1.19
C PHE A 67 -7.77 -18.12 0.47
N ILE A 68 -6.62 -18.29 1.11
CA ILE A 68 -5.53 -19.15 0.65
C ILE A 68 -5.52 -20.35 1.61
N SER A 69 -6.28 -21.39 1.27
CA SER A 69 -6.16 -22.68 1.92
C SER A 69 -4.96 -23.41 1.28
N ILE A 70 -3.78 -23.24 1.90
CA ILE A 70 -2.63 -24.12 1.59
C ILE A 70 -2.99 -25.45 2.24
N LYS A 71 -3.44 -26.40 1.43
CA LYS A 71 -3.66 -27.78 1.84
C LYS A 71 -2.33 -28.51 1.89
#